data_AF-A0AB37IZ69-F1
#
_entry.id   AF-A0AB37IZ69-F1
#
_cell.length_a   1.000
_cell.length_b   1.000
_cell.length_c   1.000
_cell.angle_alpha   90.00
_cell.angle_beta   90.00
_cell.angle_gamma   90.00
#
_symmetry.space_group_name_H-M   'P 1'
#
loop_
_entity.id
_entity.type
_entity.pdbx_description
1 polymer ?
#
loop_
_entity_poly.entity_id
_entity_poly.type
_entity_poly.pdbx_seq_one_letter_code
_entity_poly.pdbx_strand_id
1 'polypeptide(L)'
;MKEAVYKVTFLPSQRTVTAKRGDLLLDVLRRESQQVNAVCGGRGNCGKCKALVAEGSKAFPLTLTESRLLTRDEIAAGYRLSCQYKVMTDVRVKTEDPALNSAVSKPPLPKASIREISPQVRVEEFSLCRPDIDDQTSDYSRLMSALVTERPGIDRLSLLRRLPHVIRELDYRGRAVLYGSEVIDILPFSDESGIFGVAIDIGTTTLAVYLADLKSGEIVAVRSASNPQSAYGQDVISRIDYAIKRDEGIDELRTAVLTTLNRLIDDLCKGGAVSKERIYDTSIVGNTTMIHILLGISPERIASSPFIPAFTGGKVFESRELDLEGSIPNSKIYIMPGISAYVGSDITAGILSSGFVEDSGNVLLVDIGTNGEMALKSGGRIFTCSTAAGPAFEGGNISQGTIARPGAVDHVWFNGEGIGFSTVDGSDVSGICGSGLIDAIAVMIDAGVVNESGRIKGEHFELDGRSGKVRINKRDIREVQLAKAAIRAGVSVLMDRAGIDTRDIDRILLAGAFGNYIDPENALRIGMLPKVPVERVSPVGNAAGLGAVLAVLDSGIRERAESLSSEVHYVELSGRKDFNEIFVENLALREG
;
A
#
# COMPACT_ATOMS: atom_id res chain seq x y z
N MET A 1 37.35 -21.59 11.81
CA MET A 1 37.01 -21.06 13.15
C MET A 1 35.51 -20.88 13.20
N LYS A 2 34.81 -21.36 14.23
CA LYS A 2 33.37 -21.10 14.38
C LYS A 2 33.19 -19.60 14.62
N GLU A 3 32.42 -18.92 13.77
CA GLU A 3 32.04 -17.52 13.99
C GLU A 3 31.33 -17.40 15.34
N ALA A 4 31.73 -16.42 16.16
CA ALA A 4 31.06 -16.17 17.44
C ALA A 4 29.64 -15.64 17.17
N VAL A 5 28.64 -16.26 17.79
CA VAL A 5 27.22 -15.92 17.62
C VAL A 5 26.68 -15.39 18.95
N TYR A 6 25.92 -14.30 18.88
CA TYR A 6 25.27 -13.64 20.00
C TYR A 6 23.76 -13.64 19.85
N LYS A 7 23.05 -13.48 20.97
CA LYS A 7 21.59 -13.41 21.01
C LYS A 7 21.11 -11.96 20.95
N VAL A 8 20.15 -11.71 20.07
CA VAL A 8 19.39 -10.45 20.03
C VAL A 8 17.96 -10.77 20.44
N THR A 9 17.53 -10.22 21.58
CA THR A 9 16.16 -10.42 22.08
C THR A 9 15.34 -9.15 21.87
N PHE A 10 14.19 -9.29 21.23
CA PHE A 10 13.24 -8.20 20.98
C PHE A 10 12.24 -8.07 22.13
N LEU A 11 12.00 -6.84 22.58
CA LEU A 11 11.05 -6.51 23.65
C LEU A 11 9.90 -5.67 23.07
N PRO A 12 8.63 -5.97 23.39
CA PRO A 12 8.17 -6.84 24.48
C PRO A 12 7.97 -8.32 24.12
N SER A 13 8.05 -8.71 22.85
CA SER A 13 7.70 -10.06 22.37
C SER A 13 8.54 -11.20 22.96
N GLN A 14 9.71 -10.90 23.55
CA GLN A 14 10.72 -11.86 24.05
C GLN A 14 11.27 -12.81 22.98
N ARG A 15 10.97 -12.58 21.69
CA ARG A 15 11.54 -13.36 20.58
C ARG A 15 13.04 -13.14 20.55
N THR A 16 13.80 -14.23 20.48
CA THR A 16 15.27 -14.21 20.45
C THR A 16 15.79 -14.80 19.16
N VAL A 17 16.75 -14.12 18.55
CA VAL A 17 17.38 -14.48 17.28
C VAL A 17 18.89 -14.47 17.42
N THR A 18 19.58 -15.10 16.48
CA THR A 18 21.04 -15.17 16.47
C THR A 18 21.64 -14.12 15.52
N ALA A 19 22.70 -13.45 15.95
CA ALA A 19 23.48 -12.52 15.14
C ALA A 19 24.96 -12.91 15.21
N LYS A 20 25.69 -12.78 14.10
CA LYS A 20 27.13 -12.99 14.09
C LYS A 20 27.82 -11.81 14.76
N ARG A 21 28.98 -12.06 15.37
CA ARG A 21 29.81 -11.00 15.95
C ARG A 21 30.14 -9.95 14.89
N GLY A 22 29.72 -8.71 15.15
CA GLY A 22 29.99 -7.57 14.28
C GLY A 22 28.87 -7.25 13.29
N ASP A 23 27.80 -8.05 13.23
CA ASP A 23 26.60 -7.73 12.43
C ASP A 23 26.03 -6.38 12.87
N LEU A 24 25.57 -5.59 11.90
CA LEU A 24 24.86 -4.36 12.22
C LEU A 24 23.50 -4.71 12.82
N LEU A 25 23.12 -4.01 13.88
CA LEU A 25 21.80 -4.20 14.47
C LEU A 25 20.68 -3.91 13.47
N LEU A 26 20.88 -2.97 12.54
CA LEU A 26 19.93 -2.69 11.47
C LEU A 26 19.63 -3.93 10.61
N ASP A 27 20.65 -4.72 10.25
CA ASP A 27 20.47 -5.88 9.40
C ASP A 27 19.76 -7.02 10.14
N VAL A 28 20.03 -7.16 11.44
CA VAL A 28 19.28 -8.08 12.32
C VAL A 28 17.81 -7.65 12.43
N LEU A 29 17.53 -6.35 12.63
CA LEU A 29 16.16 -5.84 12.70
C LEU A 29 15.42 -6.08 11.38
N ARG A 30 16.06 -5.81 10.24
CA ARG A 30 15.52 -6.03 8.89
C ARG A 30 15.16 -7.49 8.65
N ARG A 31 16.11 -8.40 8.86
CA ARG A 31 15.92 -9.85 8.64
C ARG A 31 14.75 -10.40 9.45
N GLU A 32 14.53 -9.88 10.64
CA GLU A 32 13.46 -10.32 11.53
C GLU A 32 12.18 -9.48 11.39
N SER A 33 12.08 -8.66 10.33
CA SER A 33 10.94 -7.80 10.02
C SER A 33 10.53 -6.89 11.18
N GLN A 34 11.49 -6.45 11.99
CA GLN A 34 11.27 -5.50 13.07
C GLN A 34 11.24 -4.07 12.50
N GLN A 35 10.29 -3.27 12.98
CA GLN A 35 10.11 -1.90 12.48
C GLN A 35 11.32 -1.03 12.83
N VAL A 36 11.88 -0.36 11.81
CA VAL A 36 13.01 0.56 11.98
C VAL A 36 12.95 1.67 10.94
N ASN A 37 13.04 2.92 11.41
CA ASN A 37 12.98 4.11 10.55
C ASN A 37 14.35 4.38 9.88
N ALA A 38 14.71 3.53 8.90
CA ALA A 38 15.98 3.60 8.18
C ALA A 38 15.93 4.52 6.95
N VAL A 39 15.57 5.80 7.14
CA VAL A 39 15.30 6.76 6.04
C VAL A 39 16.42 6.86 5.01
N CYS A 40 17.68 6.82 5.45
CA CYS A 40 18.84 6.90 4.55
C CYS A 40 19.35 5.52 4.05
N GLY A 41 18.56 4.45 4.18
CA GLY A 41 18.93 3.09 3.78
C GLY A 41 20.07 2.47 4.62
N GLY A 42 20.47 3.10 5.73
CA GLY A 42 21.59 2.68 6.57
C GLY A 42 22.91 3.42 6.32
N ARG A 43 22.92 4.49 5.51
CA ARG A 43 24.13 5.29 5.20
C ARG A 43 24.69 6.11 6.38
N GLY A 44 23.96 6.23 7.49
CA GLY A 44 24.41 6.94 8.69
C GLY A 44 24.12 8.44 8.74
N ASN A 45 23.47 9.05 7.74
CA ASN A 45 23.43 10.52 7.66
C ASN A 45 22.16 11.19 8.22
N CYS A 46 21.13 10.42 8.58
CA CYS A 46 19.81 10.98 8.94
C CYS A 46 19.44 10.93 10.43
N GLY A 47 20.04 10.03 11.22
CA GLY A 47 19.76 9.89 12.65
C GLY A 47 18.38 9.30 13.00
N LYS A 48 17.58 8.86 12.02
CA LYS A 48 16.20 8.40 12.24
C LYS A 48 16.08 6.93 12.67
N CYS A 49 17.08 6.09 12.40
CA CYS A 49 17.08 4.66 12.72
C CYS A 49 17.44 4.38 14.20
N LYS A 50 16.90 5.18 15.12
CA LYS A 50 17.15 5.07 16.55
C LYS A 50 16.55 3.75 17.06
N ALA A 51 17.34 2.98 17.79
CA ALA A 51 16.92 1.76 18.46
C ALA A 51 17.30 1.86 19.93
N LEU A 52 16.35 1.58 20.82
CA LEU A 52 16.61 1.54 22.26
C LEU A 52 17.21 0.18 22.61
N VAL A 53 18.52 0.15 22.87
CA VAL A 53 19.22 -1.06 23.29
C VAL A 53 19.19 -1.09 24.82
N ALA A 54 18.13 -1.70 25.36
CA ALA A 54 17.87 -1.76 26.80
C ALA A 54 19.01 -2.45 27.57
N GLU A 55 19.59 -3.50 26.99
CA GLU A 55 20.77 -4.20 27.55
C GLU A 55 21.84 -4.36 26.46
N GLY A 56 23.09 -4.04 26.81
CA GLY A 56 24.25 -4.14 25.90
C GLY A 56 24.54 -2.89 25.05
N SER A 57 23.86 -1.76 25.29
CA SER A 57 24.10 -0.50 24.53
C SER A 57 25.55 -0.01 24.55
N LYS A 58 26.32 -0.34 25.58
CA LYS A 58 27.74 0.04 25.74
C LYS A 58 28.73 -0.99 25.14
N ALA A 59 28.25 -2.11 24.61
CA ALA A 59 29.09 -3.19 24.08
C ALA A 59 29.85 -2.82 22.79
N PHE A 60 29.41 -1.75 22.11
CA PHE A 60 30.09 -1.18 20.95
C PHE A 60 30.34 0.32 21.22
N PRO A 61 31.53 0.88 20.91
CA PRO A 61 31.79 2.30 21.13
C PRO A 61 30.83 3.19 20.33
N LEU A 62 30.60 4.41 20.82
CA LEU A 62 29.81 5.42 20.10
C LEU A 62 30.59 5.88 18.87
N THR A 63 29.91 5.90 17.72
CA THR A 63 30.47 6.45 16.49
C THR A 63 30.39 7.97 16.47
N LEU A 64 31.25 8.64 15.69
CA LEU A 64 31.20 10.10 15.50
C LEU A 64 29.83 10.57 14.98
N THR A 65 29.21 9.77 14.13
CA THR A 65 27.88 9.98 13.59
C THR A 65 26.83 9.98 14.70
N GLU A 66 26.84 8.98 15.59
CA GLU A 66 25.93 8.91 16.73
C GLU A 66 26.10 10.10 17.66
N SER A 67 27.35 10.50 17.95
CA SER A 67 27.63 11.66 18.81
C SER A 67 27.14 12.99 18.22
N ARG A 68 26.94 13.08 16.89
CA ARG A 68 26.40 14.28 16.23
C ARG A 68 24.87 14.28 16.14
N LEU A 69 24.26 13.11 15.99
CA LEU A 69 22.84 12.98 15.63
C LEU A 69 21.95 12.58 16.81
N LEU A 70 22.52 12.03 17.89
CA LEU A 70 21.80 11.70 19.11
C LEU A 70 22.07 12.73 20.20
N THR A 71 21.05 13.03 21.01
CA THR A 71 21.23 13.89 22.18
C THR A 71 21.94 13.15 23.31
N ARG A 72 22.46 13.89 24.29
CA ARG A 72 23.11 13.29 25.47
C ARG A 72 22.13 12.42 26.26
N ASP A 73 20.89 12.85 26.40
CA ASP A 73 19.85 12.13 27.13
C ASP A 73 19.45 10.85 26.40
N GLU A 74 19.37 10.88 25.07
CA GLU A 74 19.12 9.70 24.25
C GLU A 74 20.22 8.65 24.42
N ILE A 75 21.48 9.07 24.34
CA ILE A 75 22.63 8.18 24.55
C ILE A 75 22.61 7.60 25.97
N ALA A 76 22.34 8.42 26.98
CA ALA A 76 22.27 7.98 28.37
C ALA A 76 21.13 6.98 28.61
N ALA A 77 20.00 7.15 27.94
CA ALA A 77 18.87 6.24 27.96
C ALA A 77 19.14 4.91 27.21
N GLY A 78 20.24 4.80 26.46
CA GLY A 78 20.62 3.59 25.73
C GLY A 78 20.18 3.57 24.27
N TYR A 79 19.76 4.70 23.70
CA TYR A 79 19.50 4.80 22.27
C TYR A 79 20.80 4.73 21.47
N ARG A 80 20.76 3.93 20.40
CA ARG A 80 21.83 3.80 19.41
C ARG A 80 21.27 3.98 18.01
N LEU A 81 22.12 4.33 17.05
CA LEU A 81 21.72 4.25 15.64
C LEU A 81 21.93 2.80 15.18
N SER A 82 20.84 2.09 14.89
CA SER A 82 20.90 0.67 14.48
C SER A 82 21.81 0.43 13.27
N CYS A 83 21.94 1.42 12.37
CA CYS A 83 22.83 1.36 11.21
C CYS A 83 24.32 1.55 11.53
N GLN A 84 24.67 1.95 12.75
CA GLN A 84 26.04 2.17 13.19
C GLN A 84 26.45 1.19 14.31
N TYR A 85 25.49 0.70 15.08
CA TYR A 85 25.73 -0.22 16.18
C TYR A 85 25.99 -1.64 15.68
N LYS A 86 27.12 -2.21 16.08
CA LYS A 86 27.47 -3.61 15.81
C LYS A 86 27.18 -4.49 17.02
N VAL A 87 26.60 -5.66 16.79
CA VAL A 87 26.30 -6.65 17.84
C VAL A 87 27.59 -7.36 18.25
N MET A 88 28.05 -7.07 19.46
CA MET A 88 29.32 -7.59 20.02
C MET A 88 29.12 -8.52 21.22
N THR A 89 27.93 -8.53 21.79
CA THR A 89 27.49 -9.36 22.92
C THR A 89 26.03 -9.71 22.73
N ASP A 90 25.46 -10.49 23.64
CA ASP A 90 24.01 -10.60 23.74
C ASP A 90 23.42 -9.21 24.06
N VAL A 91 22.33 -8.87 23.38
CA VAL A 91 21.66 -7.56 23.50
C VAL A 91 20.15 -7.71 23.58
N ARG A 92 19.50 -6.79 24.29
CA ARG A 92 18.04 -6.68 24.31
C ARG A 92 17.63 -5.35 23.71
N VAL A 93 16.79 -5.40 22.69
CA VAL A 93 16.38 -4.22 21.93
C VAL A 93 14.89 -4.05 22.06
N LYS A 94 14.46 -2.86 22.46
CA LYS A 94 13.05 -2.51 22.43
C LYS A 94 12.66 -2.24 20.99
N THR A 95 11.76 -3.06 20.47
CA THR A 95 11.15 -2.88 19.15
C THR A 95 9.69 -2.52 19.34
N GLU A 96 9.14 -1.86 18.33
CA GLU A 96 7.70 -1.80 18.19
C GLU A 96 7.31 -3.07 17.42
N ASP A 97 6.38 -3.86 17.96
CA ASP A 97 5.72 -4.87 17.13
C ASP A 97 5.11 -4.12 15.95
N PRO A 98 5.25 -4.60 14.70
CA PRO A 98 4.64 -3.96 13.55
C PRO A 98 3.15 -3.85 13.85
N ALA A 99 2.71 -2.65 14.21
CA ALA A 99 1.37 -2.43 14.72
C ALA A 99 0.41 -2.96 13.66
N LEU A 100 -0.34 -4.02 14.01
CA LEU A 100 -1.60 -4.24 13.33
C LEU A 100 -2.39 -2.97 13.58
N ASN A 101 -2.71 -2.24 12.52
CA ASN A 101 -3.65 -1.13 12.67
C ASN A 101 -4.97 -1.76 13.10
N SER A 102 -5.27 -1.65 14.40
CA SER A 102 -6.43 -2.26 15.00
C SER A 102 -7.67 -1.54 14.50
N ALA A 103 -8.52 -2.29 13.79
CA ALA A 103 -9.80 -1.88 13.23
C ALA A 103 -9.71 -0.83 12.10
N VAL A 104 -9.29 -1.27 10.90
CA VAL A 104 -9.67 -0.56 9.67
C VAL A 104 -11.18 -0.75 9.48
N SER A 105 -11.95 0.34 9.46
CA SER A 105 -13.38 0.29 9.15
C SER A 105 -13.60 -0.36 7.80
N LYS A 106 -14.57 -1.28 7.72
CA LYS A 106 -14.98 -1.88 6.44
C LYS A 106 -15.47 -0.76 5.52
N PRO A 107 -14.77 -0.45 4.41
CA PRO A 107 -15.25 0.57 3.50
C PRO A 107 -16.54 0.07 2.83
N PRO A 108 -17.53 0.93 2.59
CA PRO A 108 -18.66 0.56 1.76
C PRO A 108 -18.18 0.28 0.35
N LEU A 109 -18.71 -0.76 -0.29
CA LEU A 109 -18.46 -0.98 -1.70
C LEU A 109 -19.13 0.13 -2.54
N PRO A 110 -18.49 0.62 -3.61
CA PRO A 110 -19.13 1.54 -4.54
C PRO A 110 -20.27 0.81 -5.26
N LYS A 111 -21.51 1.00 -4.79
CA LYS A 111 -22.71 0.38 -5.39
C LYS A 111 -22.89 0.70 -6.88
N ALA A 112 -22.29 1.79 -7.35
CA ALA A 112 -22.34 2.20 -8.76
C ALA A 112 -21.45 1.33 -9.68
N SER A 113 -20.41 0.68 -9.14
CA SER A 113 -19.40 -0.03 -9.93
C SER A 113 -19.69 -1.52 -10.13
N ILE A 114 -20.47 -2.15 -9.25
CA ILE A 114 -20.93 -3.55 -9.41
C ILE A 114 -22.40 -3.55 -9.78
N ARG A 115 -22.72 -3.91 -11.03
CA ARG A 115 -24.11 -4.14 -11.46
C ARG A 115 -24.63 -5.51 -11.02
N GLU A 116 -23.76 -6.52 -11.10
CA GLU A 116 -24.01 -7.91 -10.73
C GLU A 116 -22.69 -8.53 -10.24
N ILE A 117 -22.76 -9.39 -9.23
CA ILE A 117 -21.58 -10.11 -8.72
C ILE A 117 -21.32 -11.29 -9.66
N SER A 118 -20.17 -11.26 -10.34
CA SER A 118 -19.80 -12.26 -11.36
C SER A 118 -18.33 -12.67 -11.22
N PRO A 119 -17.95 -13.30 -10.08
CA PRO A 119 -16.57 -13.67 -9.80
C PRO A 119 -16.03 -14.69 -10.82
N GLN A 120 -14.71 -14.73 -10.97
CA GLN A 120 -14.05 -15.77 -11.80
C GLN A 120 -14.25 -17.19 -11.26
N VAL A 121 -14.49 -17.29 -9.95
CA VAL A 121 -14.81 -18.56 -9.28
C VAL A 121 -16.30 -18.81 -9.34
N ARG A 122 -16.69 -19.97 -9.86
CA ARG A 122 -18.08 -20.42 -9.97
C ARG A 122 -18.28 -21.72 -9.19
N VAL A 123 -19.50 -21.94 -8.72
CA VAL A 123 -19.88 -23.17 -8.04
C VAL A 123 -20.99 -23.84 -8.82
N GLU A 124 -20.75 -25.08 -9.26
CA GLU A 124 -21.74 -25.89 -9.97
C GLU A 124 -22.12 -27.09 -9.12
N GLU A 125 -23.42 -27.30 -8.94
CA GLU A 125 -23.95 -28.51 -8.33
C GLU A 125 -23.86 -29.69 -9.31
N PHE A 126 -23.49 -30.87 -8.81
CA PHE A 126 -23.49 -32.09 -9.60
C PHE A 126 -24.18 -33.24 -8.87
N SER A 127 -24.76 -34.14 -9.65
CA SER A 127 -25.25 -35.43 -9.20
C SER A 127 -24.86 -36.48 -10.24
N LEU A 128 -24.05 -37.45 -9.82
CA LEU A 128 -23.50 -38.48 -10.71
C LEU A 128 -24.28 -39.78 -10.55
N CYS A 129 -24.48 -40.50 -11.65
CA CYS A 129 -24.96 -41.87 -11.59
C CYS A 129 -23.90 -42.75 -10.92
N ARG A 130 -24.29 -43.59 -9.95
CA ARG A 130 -23.39 -44.53 -9.29
C ARG A 130 -22.84 -45.52 -10.33
N PRO A 131 -21.54 -45.86 -10.29
CA PRO A 131 -20.96 -46.82 -11.21
C PRO A 131 -21.46 -48.24 -10.91
N ASP A 132 -21.56 -49.05 -11.95
CA ASP A 132 -21.85 -50.48 -11.87
C ASP A 132 -21.06 -51.28 -12.92
N ILE A 133 -21.40 -52.56 -13.12
CA ILE A 133 -20.68 -53.42 -14.07
C ILE A 133 -20.91 -53.00 -15.54
N ASP A 134 -22.04 -52.37 -15.83
CA ASP A 134 -22.45 -51.94 -17.16
C ASP A 134 -21.96 -50.52 -17.48
N ASP A 135 -21.72 -49.70 -16.45
CA ASP A 135 -21.15 -48.35 -16.56
C ASP A 135 -19.86 -48.18 -15.73
N GLN A 136 -18.74 -48.49 -16.37
CA GLN A 136 -17.38 -48.41 -15.82
C GLN A 136 -16.67 -47.09 -16.15
N THR A 137 -17.42 -46.03 -16.47
CA THR A 137 -16.86 -44.70 -16.75
C THR A 137 -16.04 -44.19 -15.56
N SER A 138 -14.85 -43.64 -15.84
CA SER A 138 -13.93 -43.13 -14.82
C SER A 138 -14.54 -42.00 -14.00
N ASP A 139 -14.13 -41.86 -12.74
CA ASP A 139 -14.60 -40.80 -11.84
C ASP A 139 -14.37 -39.39 -12.45
N TYR A 140 -13.24 -39.20 -13.14
CA TYR A 140 -12.93 -37.96 -13.87
C TYR A 140 -13.96 -37.69 -14.97
N SER A 141 -14.13 -38.61 -15.92
CA SER A 141 -15.03 -38.42 -17.06
C SER A 141 -16.49 -38.27 -16.61
N ARG A 142 -16.87 -39.00 -15.57
CA ARG A 142 -18.21 -38.98 -14.97
C ARG A 142 -18.50 -37.61 -14.36
N LEU A 143 -17.55 -37.01 -13.63
CA LEU A 143 -17.68 -35.65 -13.12
C LEU A 143 -17.69 -34.61 -14.26
N MET A 144 -16.72 -34.65 -15.17
CA MET A 144 -16.62 -33.65 -16.24
C MET A 144 -17.87 -33.60 -17.13
N SER A 145 -18.50 -34.75 -17.38
CA SER A 145 -19.72 -34.84 -18.20
C SER A 145 -20.98 -34.35 -17.47
N ALA A 146 -20.93 -34.21 -16.14
CA ALA A 146 -22.05 -33.76 -15.33
C ALA A 146 -22.06 -32.23 -15.10
N LEU A 147 -20.97 -31.55 -15.42
CA LEU A 147 -20.83 -30.11 -15.25
C LEU A 147 -21.38 -29.37 -16.47
N VAL A 148 -21.94 -28.17 -16.24
CA VAL A 148 -22.53 -27.32 -17.28
C VAL A 148 -21.46 -26.52 -18.00
N THR A 149 -20.38 -26.17 -17.30
CA THR A 149 -19.23 -25.47 -17.87
C THR A 149 -18.69 -26.21 -19.10
N GLU A 150 -18.41 -25.46 -20.18
CA GLU A 150 -17.83 -26.03 -21.39
C GLU A 150 -16.40 -26.50 -21.18
N ARG A 151 -16.11 -27.74 -21.61
CA ARG A 151 -14.78 -28.38 -21.55
C ARG A 151 -14.13 -28.25 -20.17
N PRO A 152 -14.79 -28.72 -19.10
CA PRO A 152 -14.22 -28.65 -17.77
C PRO A 152 -13.03 -29.60 -17.66
N GLY A 153 -12.08 -29.26 -16.79
CA GLY A 153 -10.89 -30.08 -16.55
C GLY A 153 -10.38 -29.96 -15.12
N ILE A 154 -9.57 -30.91 -14.68
CA ILE A 154 -8.83 -30.82 -13.41
C ILE A 154 -7.34 -30.86 -13.74
N ASP A 155 -6.66 -29.73 -13.59
CA ASP A 155 -5.21 -29.63 -13.78
C ASP A 155 -4.44 -29.85 -12.46
N ARG A 156 -5.12 -29.68 -11.32
CA ARG A 156 -4.55 -29.88 -9.98
C ARG A 156 -4.38 -31.35 -9.65
N LEU A 157 -3.14 -31.82 -9.67
CA LEU A 157 -2.77 -33.17 -9.23
C LEU A 157 -3.23 -33.48 -7.80
N SER A 158 -3.22 -32.50 -6.90
CA SER A 158 -3.71 -32.65 -5.53
C SER A 158 -5.19 -33.03 -5.50
N LEU A 159 -6.02 -32.44 -6.36
CA LEU A 159 -7.44 -32.76 -6.48
C LEU A 159 -7.66 -34.12 -7.17
N LEU A 160 -6.94 -34.38 -8.27
CA LEU A 160 -7.01 -35.68 -8.97
C LEU A 160 -6.70 -36.87 -8.04
N ARG A 161 -5.71 -36.72 -7.15
CA ARG A 161 -5.34 -37.75 -6.17
C ARG A 161 -6.45 -38.10 -5.19
N ARG A 162 -7.30 -37.14 -4.82
CA ARG A 162 -8.40 -37.32 -3.86
C ARG A 162 -9.75 -37.58 -4.52
N LEU A 163 -9.87 -37.32 -5.83
CA LEU A 163 -11.14 -37.39 -6.57
C LEU A 163 -11.92 -38.71 -6.35
N PRO A 164 -11.30 -39.91 -6.44
CA PRO A 164 -12.04 -41.15 -6.24
C PRO A 164 -12.62 -41.30 -4.83
N HIS A 165 -11.88 -40.81 -3.83
CA HIS A 165 -12.31 -40.89 -2.44
C HIS A 165 -13.45 -39.89 -2.17
N VAL A 166 -13.25 -38.63 -2.55
CA VAL A 166 -14.19 -37.53 -2.30
C VAL A 166 -15.55 -37.80 -2.96
N ILE A 167 -15.59 -38.26 -4.21
CA ILE A 167 -16.87 -38.54 -4.88
C ILE A 167 -17.68 -39.61 -4.12
N ARG A 168 -17.03 -40.62 -3.54
CA ARG A 168 -17.69 -41.69 -2.78
C ARG A 168 -18.12 -41.21 -1.40
N GLU A 169 -17.30 -40.41 -0.72
CA GLU A 169 -17.66 -39.81 0.58
C GLU A 169 -18.88 -38.90 0.48
N LEU A 170 -19.01 -38.19 -0.64
CA LEU A 170 -20.14 -37.31 -0.92
C LEU A 170 -21.38 -38.05 -1.49
N ASP A 171 -21.34 -39.37 -1.54
CA ASP A 171 -22.37 -40.21 -2.16
C ASP A 171 -22.76 -39.74 -3.57
N TYR A 172 -21.75 -39.42 -4.39
CA TYR A 172 -21.91 -39.02 -5.79
C TYR A 172 -22.73 -37.73 -6.00
N ARG A 173 -22.91 -36.90 -4.96
CA ARG A 173 -23.58 -35.60 -5.05
C ARG A 173 -22.80 -34.53 -4.31
N GLY A 174 -22.51 -33.42 -4.98
CA GLY A 174 -21.71 -32.36 -4.40
C GLY A 174 -21.75 -31.08 -5.21
N ARG A 175 -20.77 -30.23 -4.95
CA ARG A 175 -20.53 -28.99 -5.69
C ARG A 175 -19.10 -28.94 -6.17
N ALA A 176 -18.90 -28.69 -7.45
CA ALA A 176 -17.60 -28.40 -8.01
C ALA A 176 -17.34 -26.89 -7.91
N VAL A 177 -16.17 -26.51 -7.40
CA VAL A 177 -15.69 -25.12 -7.44
C VAL A 177 -14.79 -25.00 -8.67
N LEU A 178 -15.14 -24.09 -9.56
CA LEU A 178 -14.44 -23.86 -10.82
C LEU A 178 -13.79 -22.48 -10.84
N TYR A 179 -12.59 -22.39 -11.42
CA TYR A 179 -11.98 -21.12 -11.85
C TYR A 179 -11.90 -21.12 -13.38
N GLY A 180 -12.72 -20.29 -14.03
CA GLY A 180 -12.93 -20.44 -15.47
C GLY A 180 -13.51 -21.82 -15.79
N SER A 181 -12.77 -22.65 -16.53
CA SER A 181 -13.12 -24.04 -16.85
C SER A 181 -12.42 -25.09 -15.98
N GLU A 182 -11.48 -24.68 -15.13
CA GLU A 182 -10.73 -25.60 -14.28
C GLU A 182 -11.50 -25.88 -12.99
N VAL A 183 -11.77 -27.13 -12.67
CA VAL A 183 -12.29 -27.56 -11.38
C VAL A 183 -11.14 -27.58 -10.37
N ILE A 184 -11.23 -26.69 -9.39
CA ILE A 184 -10.16 -26.43 -8.41
C ILE A 184 -10.45 -27.02 -7.03
N ASP A 185 -11.71 -27.34 -6.72
CA ASP A 185 -12.12 -27.99 -5.47
C ASP A 185 -13.48 -28.70 -5.58
N ILE A 186 -13.79 -29.59 -4.64
CA ILE A 186 -15.06 -30.32 -4.56
C ILE A 186 -15.59 -30.25 -3.13
N LEU A 187 -16.82 -29.75 -2.99
CA LEU A 187 -17.46 -29.50 -1.72
C LEU A 187 -18.68 -30.39 -1.51
N PRO A 188 -19.02 -30.72 -0.24
CA PRO A 188 -20.30 -31.34 0.06
C PRO A 188 -21.48 -30.51 -0.42
N PHE A 189 -22.57 -31.18 -0.79
CA PHE A 189 -23.82 -30.50 -1.19
C PHE A 189 -24.42 -29.69 -0.04
N SER A 190 -24.36 -30.20 1.19
CA SER A 190 -24.92 -29.57 2.40
C SER A 190 -24.07 -28.44 2.98
N ASP A 191 -22.93 -28.15 2.37
CA ASP A 191 -21.96 -27.25 2.96
C ASP A 191 -22.32 -25.78 2.67
N GLU A 192 -22.90 -25.11 3.65
CA GLU A 192 -23.28 -23.70 3.51
C GLU A 192 -22.11 -22.74 3.79
N SER A 193 -20.91 -23.26 4.01
CA SER A 193 -19.71 -22.42 4.15
C SER A 193 -19.53 -21.58 2.89
N GLY A 194 -19.31 -20.28 3.08
CA GLY A 194 -19.06 -19.36 1.97
C GLY A 194 -17.80 -19.70 1.18
N ILE A 195 -17.73 -19.17 -0.03
CA ILE A 195 -16.52 -19.14 -0.84
C ILE A 195 -15.99 -17.71 -0.84
N PHE A 196 -14.69 -17.56 -0.69
CA PHE A 196 -14.08 -16.25 -0.42
C PHE A 196 -12.97 -15.94 -1.41
N GLY A 197 -12.74 -14.65 -1.57
CA GLY A 197 -11.58 -14.12 -2.26
C GLY A 197 -10.83 -13.12 -1.39
N VAL A 198 -9.56 -12.90 -1.73
CA VAL A 198 -8.70 -11.94 -1.04
C VAL A 198 -8.30 -10.84 -2.01
N ALA A 199 -8.45 -9.59 -1.62
CA ALA A 199 -7.89 -8.47 -2.39
C ALA A 199 -6.71 -7.87 -1.62
N ILE A 200 -5.62 -7.56 -2.33
CA ILE A 200 -4.37 -7.06 -1.74
C ILE A 200 -3.97 -5.78 -2.46
N ASP A 201 -3.73 -4.73 -1.70
CA ASP A 201 -3.12 -3.49 -2.14
C ASP A 201 -1.72 -3.35 -1.52
N ILE A 202 -0.70 -3.31 -2.38
CA ILE A 202 0.71 -3.20 -2.01
C ILE A 202 1.19 -1.77 -2.28
N GLY A 203 0.91 -0.89 -1.32
CA GLY A 203 1.46 0.45 -1.30
C GLY A 203 2.93 0.47 -0.86
N THR A 204 3.63 1.55 -1.21
CA THR A 204 5.01 1.77 -0.78
C THR A 204 5.10 1.82 0.75
N THR A 205 4.17 2.50 1.43
CA THR A 205 4.20 2.66 2.89
C THR A 205 3.26 1.71 3.63
N THR A 206 2.17 1.27 2.99
CA THR A 206 1.11 0.47 3.64
C THR A 206 0.72 -0.72 2.77
N LEU A 207 0.50 -1.86 3.42
CA LEU A 207 -0.11 -3.05 2.84
C LEU A 207 -1.54 -3.16 3.37
N ALA A 208 -2.51 -3.35 2.49
CA ALA A 208 -3.91 -3.57 2.86
C ALA A 208 -4.43 -4.88 2.26
N VAL A 209 -5.17 -5.65 3.05
CA VAL A 209 -5.75 -6.94 2.67
C VAL A 209 -7.23 -6.95 3.04
N TYR A 210 -8.06 -7.40 2.11
CA TYR A 210 -9.51 -7.45 2.22
C TYR A 210 -9.99 -8.89 2.02
N LEU A 211 -10.91 -9.35 2.86
CA LEU A 211 -11.64 -10.60 2.69
C LEU A 211 -12.99 -10.28 2.08
N ALA A 212 -13.31 -10.89 0.94
CA ALA A 212 -14.61 -10.72 0.30
C ALA A 212 -15.33 -12.07 0.18
N ASP A 213 -16.62 -12.08 0.47
CA ASP A 213 -17.51 -13.20 0.16
C ASP A 213 -17.89 -13.13 -1.32
N LEU A 214 -17.56 -14.17 -2.09
CA LEU A 214 -17.76 -14.18 -3.54
C LEU A 214 -19.22 -14.39 -3.94
N LYS A 215 -20.09 -14.81 -3.01
CA LYS A 215 -21.52 -14.99 -3.24
C LYS A 215 -22.30 -13.73 -2.92
N SER A 216 -22.06 -13.15 -1.74
CA SER A 216 -22.79 -11.95 -1.29
C SER A 216 -22.17 -10.64 -1.76
N GLY A 217 -20.88 -10.67 -2.12
CA GLY A 217 -20.08 -9.50 -2.43
C GLY A 217 -19.67 -8.70 -1.20
N GLU A 218 -19.99 -9.12 0.02
CA GLU A 218 -19.65 -8.37 1.23
C GLU A 218 -18.15 -8.43 1.53
N ILE A 219 -17.57 -7.28 1.94
CA ILE A 219 -16.26 -7.24 2.58
C ILE A 219 -16.41 -7.75 4.03
N VAL A 220 -15.95 -8.98 4.26
CA VAL A 220 -16.05 -9.68 5.54
C VAL A 220 -15.08 -9.11 6.57
N ALA A 221 -13.85 -8.79 6.16
CA ALA A 221 -12.80 -8.29 7.04
C ALA A 221 -11.76 -7.47 6.27
N VAL A 222 -11.12 -6.53 6.96
CA VAL A 222 -9.99 -5.73 6.43
C VAL A 222 -8.86 -5.75 7.45
N ARG A 223 -7.62 -5.88 6.97
CA ARG A 223 -6.40 -5.73 7.77
C ARG A 223 -5.40 -4.89 7.00
N SER A 224 -4.60 -4.11 7.72
CA SER A 224 -3.49 -3.37 7.13
C SER A 224 -2.28 -3.38 8.06
N ALA A 225 -1.11 -3.23 7.48
CA ALA A 225 0.14 -2.99 8.21
C ALA A 225 1.04 -2.05 7.44
N SER A 226 2.00 -1.44 8.12
CA SER A 226 3.12 -0.76 7.46
C SER A 226 3.89 -1.74 6.56
N ASN A 227 4.31 -1.28 5.39
CA ASN A 227 5.12 -2.08 4.48
C ASN A 227 6.54 -2.23 5.08
N PRO A 228 6.98 -3.46 5.40
CA PRO A 228 8.28 -3.70 6.04
C PRO A 228 9.46 -3.36 5.14
N GLN A 229 9.24 -3.21 3.83
CA GLN A 229 10.26 -2.78 2.88
C GLN A 229 10.78 -1.35 3.18
N SER A 230 10.05 -0.56 3.98
CA SER A 230 10.50 0.73 4.50
C SER A 230 11.84 0.66 5.24
N ALA A 231 12.17 -0.48 5.85
CA ALA A 231 13.46 -0.71 6.49
C ALA A 231 14.62 -0.72 5.47
N TYR A 232 14.36 -1.01 4.20
CA TYR A 232 15.32 -1.18 3.13
C TYR A 232 15.39 0.07 2.22
N GLY A 233 14.27 0.76 2.05
CA GLY A 233 14.16 2.04 1.34
C GLY A 233 12.79 2.68 1.58
N GLN A 234 12.74 4.01 1.72
CA GLN A 234 11.49 4.73 2.02
C GLN A 234 10.61 4.92 0.79
N ASP A 235 11.21 4.99 -0.39
CA ASP A 235 10.54 5.20 -1.67
C ASP A 235 10.89 4.08 -2.66
N VAL A 236 10.24 4.10 -3.82
CA VAL A 236 10.46 3.10 -4.88
C VAL A 236 11.91 3.09 -5.37
N ILE A 237 12.55 4.25 -5.56
CA ILE A 237 13.90 4.36 -6.12
C ILE A 237 14.94 3.81 -5.17
N SER A 238 14.85 4.11 -3.88
CA SER A 238 15.75 3.60 -2.85
C SER A 238 15.63 2.09 -2.65
N ARG A 239 14.43 1.52 -2.86
CA ARG A 239 14.23 0.06 -2.88
C ARG A 239 14.83 -0.58 -4.12
N ILE A 240 14.69 0.05 -5.30
CA ILE A 240 15.36 -0.41 -6.52
C ILE A 240 16.90 -0.36 -6.33
N ASP A 241 17.44 0.73 -5.79
CA ASP A 241 18.87 0.87 -5.47
C ASP A 241 19.34 -0.23 -4.51
N TYR A 242 18.52 -0.55 -3.50
CA TYR A 242 18.80 -1.64 -2.57
C TYR A 242 18.84 -3.00 -3.27
N ALA A 243 17.85 -3.29 -4.11
CA ALA A 243 17.71 -4.55 -4.84
C ALA A 243 18.87 -4.79 -5.80
N ILE A 244 19.37 -3.76 -6.47
CA ILE A 244 20.46 -3.89 -7.47
C ILE A 244 21.83 -3.99 -6.80
N LYS A 245 22.06 -3.27 -5.70
CA LYS A 245 23.39 -3.19 -5.07
C LYS A 245 23.75 -4.40 -4.20
N ARG A 246 22.82 -5.33 -3.99
CA ARG A 246 23.01 -6.51 -3.15
C ARG A 246 22.58 -7.74 -3.92
N ASP A 247 23.42 -8.77 -3.86
CA ASP A 247 23.18 -10.03 -4.57
C ASP A 247 21.82 -10.66 -4.20
N GLU A 248 21.42 -10.60 -2.92
CA GLU A 248 20.13 -11.11 -2.41
C GLU A 248 19.09 -9.99 -2.17
N GLY A 249 19.32 -8.77 -2.69
CA GLY A 249 18.53 -7.60 -2.33
C GLY A 249 17.05 -7.70 -2.74
N ILE A 250 16.77 -8.33 -3.89
CA ILE A 250 15.40 -8.59 -4.36
C ILE A 250 14.70 -9.63 -3.48
N ASP A 251 15.40 -10.70 -3.09
CA ASP A 251 14.86 -11.79 -2.29
C ASP A 251 14.55 -11.32 -0.86
N GLU A 252 15.40 -10.46 -0.28
CA GLU A 252 15.16 -9.85 1.02
C GLU A 252 13.89 -8.98 1.00
N LEU A 253 13.74 -8.10 -0.01
CA LEU A 253 12.58 -7.24 -0.17
C LEU A 253 11.29 -8.04 -0.43
N ARG A 254 11.38 -9.10 -1.25
CA ARG A 254 10.29 -10.03 -1.55
C ARG A 254 9.86 -10.79 -0.29
N THR A 255 10.83 -11.34 0.45
CA THR A 255 10.58 -12.08 1.69
C THR A 255 9.89 -11.19 2.73
N ALA A 256 10.33 -9.94 2.87
CA ALA A 256 9.73 -8.99 3.81
C ALA A 256 8.24 -8.77 3.52
N VAL A 257 7.88 -8.50 2.26
CA VAL A 257 6.47 -8.27 1.88
C VAL A 257 5.64 -9.55 2.00
N LEU A 258 6.11 -10.69 1.50
CA LEU A 258 5.39 -11.96 1.55
C LEU A 258 5.15 -12.46 2.99
N THR A 259 6.14 -12.29 3.88
CA THR A 259 6.00 -12.64 5.30
C THR A 259 4.87 -11.84 5.94
N THR A 260 4.78 -10.54 5.62
CA THR A 260 3.74 -9.68 6.17
C THR A 260 2.37 -9.96 5.55
N LEU A 261 2.30 -10.22 4.24
CA LEU A 261 1.06 -10.59 3.56
C LEU A 261 0.48 -11.91 4.09
N ASN A 262 1.28 -12.97 4.19
CA ASN A 262 0.85 -14.25 4.78
C ASN A 262 0.29 -14.05 6.20
N ARG A 263 0.97 -13.25 7.04
CA ARG A 263 0.48 -12.91 8.38
C ARG A 263 -0.85 -12.14 8.35
N LEU A 264 -0.97 -11.13 7.49
CA LEU A 264 -2.19 -10.33 7.35
C LEU A 264 -3.38 -11.19 6.90
N ILE A 265 -3.16 -12.08 5.93
CA ILE A 265 -4.17 -13.03 5.45
C ILE A 265 -4.58 -13.98 6.57
N ASP A 266 -3.64 -14.52 7.33
CA ASP A 266 -3.92 -15.41 8.45
C ASP A 266 -4.77 -14.75 9.54
N ASP A 267 -4.42 -13.51 9.91
CA ASP A 267 -5.14 -12.73 10.92
C ASP A 267 -6.53 -12.30 10.42
N LEU A 268 -6.66 -12.07 9.12
CA LEU A 268 -7.91 -11.77 8.43
C LEU A 268 -8.84 -12.99 8.37
N CYS A 269 -8.31 -14.18 8.08
CA CYS A 269 -9.05 -15.45 8.14
C CYS A 269 -9.53 -15.75 9.56
N LYS A 270 -8.65 -15.61 10.56
CA LYS A 270 -9.00 -15.79 11.99
C LYS A 270 -10.07 -14.80 12.43
N GLY A 271 -9.92 -13.53 12.06
CA GLY A 271 -10.88 -12.48 12.40
C GLY A 271 -12.24 -12.63 11.71
N GLY A 272 -12.28 -13.21 10.52
CA GLY A 272 -13.50 -13.50 9.77
C GLY A 272 -14.10 -14.88 10.05
N ALA A 273 -13.46 -15.71 10.89
CA ALA A 273 -13.81 -17.12 11.09
C ALA A 273 -13.92 -17.93 9.77
N VAL A 274 -13.03 -17.63 8.81
CA VAL A 274 -12.98 -18.26 7.49
C VAL A 274 -11.79 -19.23 7.42
N SER A 275 -12.03 -20.41 6.84
CA SER A 275 -10.97 -21.39 6.56
C SER A 275 -10.18 -20.96 5.31
N LYS A 276 -8.85 -21.09 5.39
CA LYS A 276 -7.91 -20.71 4.32
C LYS A 276 -8.18 -21.48 3.02
N GLU A 277 -8.64 -22.72 3.15
CA GLU A 277 -9.00 -23.61 2.06
C GLU A 277 -10.20 -23.09 1.26
N ARG A 278 -10.98 -22.16 1.82
CA ARG A 278 -12.14 -21.52 1.17
C ARG A 278 -11.80 -20.25 0.40
N ILE A 279 -10.52 -19.90 0.32
CA ILE A 279 -10.04 -18.79 -0.49
C ILE A 279 -9.61 -19.33 -1.85
N TYR A 280 -10.36 -18.95 -2.89
CA TYR A 280 -10.22 -19.51 -4.24
C TYR A 280 -9.70 -18.50 -5.27
N ASP A 281 -9.78 -17.21 -4.97
CA ASP A 281 -9.33 -16.14 -5.87
C ASP A 281 -8.63 -15.04 -5.08
N THR A 282 -7.64 -14.42 -5.70
CA THR A 282 -6.90 -13.31 -5.11
C THR A 282 -6.56 -12.28 -6.17
N SER A 283 -6.91 -11.01 -5.93
CA SER A 283 -6.47 -9.90 -6.79
C SER A 283 -5.43 -9.07 -6.06
N ILE A 284 -4.33 -8.77 -6.73
CA ILE A 284 -3.24 -7.94 -6.19
C ILE A 284 -3.08 -6.70 -7.06
N VAL A 285 -3.01 -5.54 -6.41
CA VAL A 285 -2.73 -4.25 -7.01
C VAL A 285 -1.56 -3.56 -6.29
N GLY A 286 -0.96 -2.60 -6.96
CA GLY A 286 0.16 -1.80 -6.46
C GLY A 286 0.94 -1.15 -7.58
N ASN A 287 1.81 -0.21 -7.23
CA ASN A 287 2.69 0.40 -8.21
C ASN A 287 3.63 -0.64 -8.84
N THR A 288 4.08 -0.36 -10.06
CA THR A 288 4.83 -1.31 -10.88
C THR A 288 6.06 -1.87 -10.18
N THR A 289 6.78 -1.04 -9.42
CA THR A 289 7.96 -1.49 -8.66
C THR A 289 7.59 -2.49 -7.56
N MET A 290 6.52 -2.23 -6.81
CA MET A 290 6.05 -3.13 -5.75
C MET A 290 5.63 -4.49 -6.30
N ILE A 291 4.94 -4.51 -7.45
CA ILE A 291 4.56 -5.74 -8.13
C ILE A 291 5.79 -6.53 -8.61
N HIS A 292 6.80 -5.85 -9.18
CA HIS A 292 8.03 -6.51 -9.61
C HIS A 292 8.76 -7.16 -8.42
N ILE A 293 8.87 -6.44 -7.30
CA ILE A 293 9.49 -6.95 -6.08
C ILE A 293 8.71 -8.15 -5.51
N LEU A 294 7.38 -8.09 -5.45
CA LEU A 294 6.54 -9.21 -4.99
C LEU A 294 6.83 -10.48 -5.80
N LEU A 295 6.94 -10.34 -7.13
CA LEU A 295 7.16 -11.44 -8.05
C LEU A 295 8.64 -11.89 -8.14
N GLY A 296 9.55 -11.25 -7.41
CA GLY A 296 10.98 -11.54 -7.49
C GLY A 296 11.63 -11.13 -8.82
N ILE A 297 10.99 -10.23 -9.57
CA ILE A 297 11.48 -9.73 -10.85
C ILE A 297 12.33 -8.48 -10.59
N SER A 298 13.52 -8.43 -11.18
CA SER A 298 14.40 -7.26 -11.04
C SER A 298 13.73 -5.98 -11.55
N PRO A 299 13.60 -4.92 -10.71
CA PRO A 299 13.05 -3.64 -11.14
C PRO A 299 14.14 -2.68 -11.69
N GLU A 300 15.36 -3.16 -11.98
CA GLU A 300 16.52 -2.32 -12.32
C GLU A 300 16.23 -1.30 -13.44
N ARG A 301 15.57 -1.78 -14.51
CA ARG A 301 15.28 -0.98 -15.70
C ARG A 301 14.16 0.03 -15.50
N ILE A 302 13.41 -0.05 -14.39
CA ILE A 302 12.39 0.95 -14.01
C ILE A 302 13.07 2.24 -13.53
N ALA A 303 14.21 2.17 -12.83
CA ALA A 303 14.90 3.36 -12.31
C ALA A 303 15.85 4.03 -13.33
N SER A 304 16.07 3.42 -14.49
CA SER A 304 17.00 3.91 -15.51
C SER A 304 16.28 4.24 -16.79
N SER A 305 16.46 5.46 -17.30
CA SER A 305 15.92 5.86 -18.61
C SER A 305 16.32 4.82 -19.68
N PRO A 306 15.38 4.33 -20.51
CA PRO A 306 14.02 4.85 -20.76
C PRO A 306 12.89 4.26 -19.87
N PHE A 307 13.19 3.85 -18.64
CA PHE A 307 12.22 3.46 -17.60
C PHE A 307 11.31 2.30 -18.02
N ILE A 308 11.92 1.18 -18.42
CA ILE A 308 11.19 0.05 -19.01
C ILE A 308 10.95 -1.04 -17.96
N PRO A 309 9.69 -1.30 -17.55
CA PRO A 309 9.37 -2.43 -16.69
C PRO A 309 9.44 -3.75 -17.47
N ALA A 310 9.54 -4.89 -16.77
CA ALA A 310 9.54 -6.20 -17.40
C ALA A 310 8.16 -6.51 -18.02
N PHE A 311 7.08 -6.06 -17.37
CA PHE A 311 5.73 -6.14 -17.89
C PHE A 311 4.83 -5.09 -17.21
N THR A 312 3.68 -4.81 -17.84
CA THR A 312 2.59 -4.02 -17.26
C THR A 312 1.23 -4.69 -17.40
N GLY A 313 1.03 -5.61 -18.36
CA GLY A 313 -0.24 -6.32 -18.55
C GLY A 313 -0.56 -7.32 -17.43
N GLY A 314 -1.84 -7.68 -17.26
CA GLY A 314 -2.24 -8.56 -16.17
C GLY A 314 -1.70 -9.98 -16.30
N LYS A 315 -1.59 -10.65 -15.15
CA LYS A 315 -1.04 -12.01 -15.03
C LYS A 315 -1.85 -12.84 -14.06
N VAL A 316 -1.92 -14.14 -14.29
CA VAL A 316 -2.52 -15.10 -13.37
C VAL A 316 -1.46 -16.14 -12.99
N PHE A 317 -1.32 -16.38 -11.69
CA PHE A 317 -0.38 -17.35 -11.12
C PHE A 317 -1.09 -18.27 -10.13
N GLU A 318 -0.48 -19.42 -9.84
CA GLU A 318 -0.89 -20.25 -8.70
C GLU A 318 -0.32 -19.68 -7.40
N SER A 319 -1.03 -19.91 -6.28
CA SER A 319 -0.58 -19.51 -4.94
C SER A 319 0.84 -19.98 -4.59
N ARG A 320 1.18 -21.20 -5.03
CA ARG A 320 2.51 -21.83 -4.84
C ARG A 320 3.65 -21.17 -5.61
N GLU A 321 3.36 -20.39 -6.65
CA GLU A 321 4.40 -19.69 -7.42
C GLU A 321 4.83 -18.40 -6.72
N LEU A 322 4.02 -17.89 -5.78
CA LEU A 322 4.25 -16.65 -5.04
C LEU A 322 4.57 -16.88 -3.55
N ASP A 323 4.81 -18.12 -3.12
CA ASP A 323 5.01 -18.50 -1.70
C ASP A 323 3.85 -18.04 -0.78
N LEU A 324 2.61 -18.15 -1.28
CA LEU A 324 1.38 -17.81 -0.56
C LEU A 324 0.50 -19.04 -0.26
N GLU A 325 0.93 -20.23 -0.63
CA GLU A 325 0.16 -21.48 -0.46
C GLU A 325 -0.11 -21.85 0.99
N GLY A 326 0.68 -21.36 1.95
CA GLY A 326 0.43 -21.54 3.38
C GLY A 326 -0.77 -20.77 3.92
N SER A 327 -1.15 -19.67 3.25
CA SER A 327 -2.26 -18.79 3.64
C SER A 327 -3.47 -18.90 2.71
N ILE A 328 -3.26 -19.19 1.42
CA ILE A 328 -4.30 -19.31 0.38
C ILE A 328 -4.07 -20.51 -0.56
N PRO A 329 -4.10 -21.75 -0.02
CA PRO A 329 -3.65 -22.96 -0.74
C PRO A 329 -4.40 -23.23 -2.05
N ASN A 330 -5.69 -22.88 -2.11
CA ASN A 330 -6.53 -23.16 -3.27
C ASN A 330 -6.68 -21.97 -4.23
N SER A 331 -6.06 -20.84 -3.93
CA SER A 331 -6.30 -19.58 -4.67
C SER A 331 -5.52 -19.47 -5.96
N LYS A 332 -6.15 -18.91 -6.99
CA LYS A 332 -5.47 -18.32 -8.15
C LYS A 332 -5.21 -16.84 -7.86
N ILE A 333 -4.04 -16.35 -8.25
CA ILE A 333 -3.61 -14.98 -8.00
C ILE A 333 -3.60 -14.20 -9.30
N TYR A 334 -4.49 -13.23 -9.41
CA TYR A 334 -4.52 -12.23 -10.47
C TYR A 334 -3.74 -10.98 -10.07
N ILE A 335 -2.75 -10.62 -10.89
CA ILE A 335 -2.08 -9.32 -10.85
C ILE A 335 -2.78 -8.42 -11.86
N MET A 336 -3.38 -7.34 -11.38
CA MET A 336 -4.06 -6.37 -12.25
C MET A 336 -3.04 -5.64 -13.14
N PRO A 337 -3.38 -5.27 -14.39
CA PRO A 337 -2.50 -4.52 -15.27
C PRO A 337 -2.20 -3.12 -14.74
N GLY A 338 -0.93 -2.72 -14.80
CA GLY A 338 -0.48 -1.34 -14.68
C GLY A 338 -0.38 -0.64 -16.03
N ILE A 339 0.08 0.60 -16.03
CA ILE A 339 0.09 1.47 -17.21
C ILE A 339 1.53 1.74 -17.69
N SER A 340 2.44 2.05 -16.77
CA SER A 340 3.82 2.39 -17.07
C SER A 340 4.78 2.00 -15.93
N ALA A 341 6.05 2.38 -16.01
CA ALA A 341 7.03 2.18 -14.94
C ALA A 341 6.65 2.85 -13.60
N TYR A 342 6.01 4.01 -13.65
CA TYR A 342 5.69 4.83 -12.48
C TYR A 342 4.19 5.00 -12.22
N VAL A 343 3.34 4.43 -13.08
CA VAL A 343 1.88 4.35 -12.88
C VAL A 343 1.49 2.89 -12.96
N GLY A 344 1.22 2.28 -11.81
CA GLY A 344 0.93 0.87 -11.71
C GLY A 344 -0.56 0.54 -11.71
N SER A 345 -0.83 -0.66 -11.23
CA SER A 345 -2.16 -1.24 -11.18
C SER A 345 -3.03 -0.69 -10.05
N ASP A 346 -2.41 -0.06 -9.05
CA ASP A 346 -3.06 0.76 -8.05
C ASP A 346 -3.89 1.90 -8.67
N ILE A 347 -3.35 2.58 -9.68
CA ILE A 347 -4.08 3.64 -10.40
C ILE A 347 -5.13 3.07 -11.34
N THR A 348 -4.84 1.96 -12.03
CA THR A 348 -5.85 1.24 -12.81
C THR A 348 -7.04 0.86 -11.92
N ALA A 349 -6.78 0.29 -10.75
CA ALA A 349 -7.80 -0.07 -9.77
C ALA A 349 -8.56 1.16 -9.26
N GLY A 350 -7.83 2.24 -8.94
CA GLY A 350 -8.41 3.49 -8.48
C GLY A 350 -9.34 4.14 -9.51
N ILE A 351 -8.99 4.11 -10.79
CA ILE A 351 -9.85 4.58 -11.88
C ILE A 351 -11.16 3.77 -11.91
N LEU A 352 -11.09 2.45 -11.77
CA LEU A 352 -12.24 1.55 -11.88
C LEU A 352 -13.18 1.60 -10.66
N SER A 353 -12.69 2.00 -9.48
CA SER A 353 -13.47 1.96 -8.24
C SER A 353 -13.95 3.32 -7.73
N SER A 354 -13.40 4.42 -8.25
CA SER A 354 -13.63 5.77 -7.70
C SER A 354 -14.84 6.50 -8.28
N GLY A 355 -15.53 5.92 -9.27
CA GLY A 355 -16.53 6.62 -10.09
C GLY A 355 -15.92 7.47 -11.21
N PHE A 356 -14.59 7.46 -11.34
CA PHE A 356 -13.87 8.25 -12.34
C PHE A 356 -14.31 7.94 -13.77
N VAL A 357 -14.62 6.67 -14.10
CA VAL A 357 -15.06 6.29 -15.45
C VAL A 357 -16.51 6.70 -15.69
N GLU A 358 -17.37 6.53 -14.68
CA GLU A 358 -18.82 6.73 -14.74
C GLU A 358 -19.22 8.21 -14.77
N ASP A 359 -18.50 9.07 -14.07
CA ASP A 359 -18.84 10.49 -13.94
C ASP A 359 -18.79 11.22 -15.30
N SER A 360 -19.74 12.11 -15.58
CA SER A 360 -19.69 12.92 -16.81
C SER A 360 -18.67 14.06 -16.72
N GLY A 361 -18.07 14.44 -17.85
CA GLY A 361 -17.23 15.63 -17.94
C GLY A 361 -15.75 15.38 -17.65
N ASN A 362 -15.06 16.42 -17.20
CA ASN A 362 -13.63 16.42 -16.90
C ASN A 362 -13.39 16.05 -15.44
N VAL A 363 -12.85 14.86 -15.21
CA VAL A 363 -12.66 14.29 -13.88
C VAL A 363 -11.17 14.10 -13.62
N LEU A 364 -10.69 14.63 -12.51
CA LEU A 364 -9.32 14.47 -12.04
C LEU A 364 -9.30 13.52 -10.84
N LEU A 365 -8.58 12.42 -10.93
CA LEU A 365 -8.23 11.56 -9.81
C LEU A 365 -6.81 11.90 -9.37
N VAL A 366 -6.61 12.14 -8.07
CA VAL A 366 -5.29 12.37 -7.48
C VAL A 366 -5.12 11.38 -6.33
N ASP A 367 -4.18 10.45 -6.48
CA ASP A 367 -3.75 9.58 -5.40
C ASP A 367 -2.54 10.22 -4.70
N ILE A 368 -2.71 10.51 -3.41
CA ILE A 368 -1.70 11.22 -2.63
C ILE A 368 -1.03 10.22 -1.69
N GLY A 369 0.19 9.83 -2.05
CA GLY A 369 1.09 9.07 -1.20
C GLY A 369 2.54 9.56 -1.33
N THR A 370 3.48 8.63 -1.16
CA THR A 370 4.92 8.88 -1.35
C THR A 370 5.22 9.41 -2.76
N ASN A 371 4.46 8.90 -3.73
CA ASN A 371 4.36 9.44 -5.07
C ASN A 371 3.03 10.20 -5.19
N GLY A 372 3.00 11.19 -6.08
CA GLY A 372 1.76 11.84 -6.49
C GLY A 372 1.35 11.30 -7.85
N GLU A 373 0.58 10.21 -7.85
CA GLU A 373 -0.04 9.68 -9.06
C GLU A 373 -1.39 10.35 -9.35
N MET A 374 -1.70 10.52 -10.62
CA MET A 374 -2.92 11.20 -11.02
C MET A 374 -3.42 10.75 -12.39
N ALA A 375 -4.73 10.83 -12.57
CA ALA A 375 -5.39 10.56 -13.84
C ALA A 375 -6.39 11.68 -14.16
N LEU A 376 -6.43 12.13 -15.41
CA LEU A 376 -7.37 13.12 -15.90
C LEU A 376 -8.17 12.53 -17.05
N LYS A 377 -9.49 12.46 -16.90
CA LYS A 377 -10.43 12.14 -17.97
C LYS A 377 -10.89 13.43 -18.62
N SER A 378 -10.77 13.54 -19.93
CA SER A 378 -11.30 14.66 -20.71
C SER A 378 -11.56 14.24 -22.16
N GLY A 379 -12.72 14.61 -22.70
CA GLY A 379 -13.06 14.35 -24.11
C GLY A 379 -13.00 12.86 -24.52
N GLY A 380 -13.36 11.94 -23.63
CA GLY A 380 -13.31 10.49 -23.86
C GLY A 380 -11.91 9.89 -23.82
N ARG A 381 -10.88 10.67 -23.43
CA ARG A 381 -9.51 10.22 -23.29
C ARG A 381 -9.10 10.28 -21.81
N ILE A 382 -8.16 9.43 -21.43
CA ILE A 382 -7.60 9.40 -20.08
C ILE A 382 -6.10 9.63 -20.18
N PHE A 383 -5.60 10.59 -19.42
CA PHE A 383 -4.18 10.88 -19.29
C PHE A 383 -3.74 10.59 -17.87
N THR A 384 -2.53 10.07 -17.69
CA THR A 384 -1.97 9.80 -16.36
C THR A 384 -0.51 10.20 -16.28
N CYS A 385 -0.08 10.63 -15.10
CA CYS A 385 1.33 10.85 -14.80
C CYS A 385 1.59 10.51 -13.33
N SER A 386 2.87 10.48 -12.97
CA SER A 386 3.33 10.29 -11.61
C SER A 386 4.42 11.30 -11.30
N THR A 387 4.38 11.86 -10.10
CA THR A 387 5.30 12.90 -9.62
C THR A 387 6.00 12.43 -8.37
N ALA A 388 7.28 12.81 -8.21
CA ALA A 388 8.01 12.61 -6.96
C ALA A 388 7.60 13.69 -5.94
N ALA A 389 6.45 13.51 -5.28
CA ALA A 389 5.98 14.42 -4.24
C ALA A 389 6.86 14.33 -2.97
N GLY A 390 7.38 13.13 -2.68
CA GLY A 390 8.15 12.87 -1.47
C GLY A 390 7.26 12.69 -0.24
N PRO A 391 7.84 12.25 0.89
CA PRO A 391 7.05 11.70 1.99
C PRO A 391 6.51 12.77 2.96
N ALA A 392 6.50 14.05 2.59
CA ALA A 392 6.15 15.16 3.49
C ALA A 392 4.76 14.97 4.12
N PHE A 393 3.78 14.58 3.33
CA PHE A 393 2.40 14.32 3.77
C PHE A 393 2.23 12.99 4.51
N GLU A 394 3.21 12.10 4.46
CA GLU A 394 3.29 10.91 5.31
C GLU A 394 4.08 11.17 6.61
N GLY A 395 4.47 12.42 6.86
CA GLY A 395 5.29 12.84 8.00
C GLY A 395 6.80 12.60 7.81
N GLY A 396 7.23 12.10 6.65
CA GLY A 396 8.64 11.96 6.29
C GLY A 396 9.30 13.30 6.00
N ASN A 397 10.59 13.45 6.29
CA ASN A 397 11.37 14.70 6.20
C ASN A 397 10.87 15.90 7.03
N ILE A 398 9.72 15.77 7.69
CA ILE A 398 9.19 16.76 8.63
C ILE A 398 9.81 16.53 10.02
N SER A 399 10.16 17.61 10.71
CA SER A 399 10.93 17.60 11.96
C SER A 399 10.24 16.82 13.07
N GLN A 400 8.95 17.11 13.30
CA GLN A 400 8.07 16.37 14.21
C GLN A 400 6.93 15.64 13.47
N GLY A 401 7.16 15.30 12.19
CA GLY A 401 6.18 14.59 11.38
C GLY A 401 6.05 13.12 11.76
N THR A 402 4.84 12.59 11.63
CA THR A 402 4.52 11.20 11.92
C THR A 402 3.32 10.75 11.08
N ILE A 403 3.13 9.44 10.91
CA ILE A 403 1.89 8.90 10.32
C ILE A 403 0.69 9.17 11.25
N ALA A 404 -0.53 9.05 10.74
CA ALA A 404 -1.73 9.12 11.57
C ALA A 404 -1.73 7.98 12.61
N ARG A 405 -1.49 8.32 13.87
CA ARG A 405 -1.43 7.40 15.02
C ARG A 405 -1.84 8.17 16.28
N PRO A 406 -2.25 7.48 17.37
CA PRO A 406 -2.65 8.15 18.60
C PRO A 406 -1.67 9.25 19.04
N GLY A 407 -2.20 10.46 19.25
CA GLY A 407 -1.42 11.63 19.66
C GLY A 407 -0.76 12.42 18.52
N ALA A 408 -0.90 12.00 17.26
CA ALA A 408 -0.54 12.83 16.11
C ALA A 408 -1.59 13.93 15.92
N VAL A 409 -1.17 15.18 15.73
CA VAL A 409 -2.05 16.28 15.33
C VAL A 409 -2.62 15.97 13.95
N ASP A 410 -3.95 15.89 13.85
CA ASP A 410 -4.69 15.50 12.64
C ASP A 410 -5.52 16.63 12.04
N HIS A 411 -5.99 17.60 12.83
CA HIS A 411 -6.62 18.81 12.35
C HIS A 411 -6.13 20.06 13.09
N VAL A 412 -6.08 21.18 12.36
CA VAL A 412 -5.74 22.50 12.91
C VAL A 412 -6.71 23.53 12.33
N TRP A 413 -7.27 24.39 13.18
CA TRP A 413 -8.25 25.38 12.75
C TRP A 413 -8.09 26.71 13.48
N PHE A 414 -8.66 27.76 12.91
CA PHE A 414 -8.77 29.07 13.54
C PHE A 414 -10.18 29.24 14.13
N ASN A 415 -10.29 29.55 15.42
CA ASN A 415 -11.58 29.66 16.12
C ASN A 415 -11.98 31.12 16.44
N GLY A 416 -11.36 32.12 15.80
CA GLY A 416 -11.62 33.54 16.03
C GLY A 416 -10.88 34.14 17.24
N GLU A 417 -10.61 33.34 18.27
CA GLU A 417 -9.89 33.75 19.49
C GLU A 417 -8.44 33.22 19.53
N GLY A 418 -8.12 32.23 18.70
CA GLY A 418 -6.81 31.60 18.61
C GLY A 418 -6.79 30.41 17.65
N ILE A 419 -5.77 29.57 17.83
CA ILE A 419 -5.54 28.38 17.01
C ILE A 419 -5.90 27.16 17.83
N GLY A 420 -6.84 26.37 17.34
CA GLY A 420 -7.22 25.07 17.90
C GLY A 420 -6.61 23.93 17.08
N PHE A 421 -6.47 22.76 17.72
CA PHE A 421 -6.07 21.54 17.04
C PHE A 421 -6.67 20.31 17.74
N SER A 422 -6.76 19.20 17.01
CA SER A 422 -7.09 17.88 17.54
C SER A 422 -5.92 16.92 17.37
N THR A 423 -5.98 15.80 18.07
CA THR A 423 -5.08 14.67 17.90
C THR A 423 -5.88 13.41 17.63
N VAL A 424 -5.29 12.47 16.90
CA VAL A 424 -5.85 11.14 16.71
C VAL A 424 -6.12 10.50 18.09
N ASP A 425 -7.33 10.00 18.27
CA ASP A 425 -7.88 9.43 19.50
C ASP A 425 -7.88 10.37 20.73
N GLY A 426 -7.72 11.69 20.53
CA GLY A 426 -7.69 12.68 21.62
C GLY A 426 -6.53 12.47 22.61
N SER A 427 -5.49 11.75 22.20
CA SER A 427 -4.32 11.42 23.02
C SER A 427 -3.35 12.61 23.14
N ASP A 428 -2.42 12.51 24.09
CA ASP A 428 -1.37 13.51 24.29
C ASP A 428 -0.52 13.73 23.04
N VAL A 429 -0.18 15.00 22.77
CA VAL A 429 0.47 15.38 21.51
C VAL A 429 1.89 14.81 21.41
N SER A 430 2.18 14.11 20.30
CA SER A 430 3.47 13.46 20.08
C SER A 430 4.10 13.75 18.70
N GLY A 431 3.36 14.41 17.81
CA GLY A 431 3.82 14.78 16.46
C GLY A 431 2.68 15.34 15.63
N ILE A 432 2.92 15.54 14.34
CA ILE A 432 1.93 16.01 13.37
C ILE A 432 1.84 15.07 12.17
N CYS A 433 0.63 14.70 11.76
CA CYS A 433 0.43 13.94 10.53
C CYS A 433 0.12 14.87 9.35
N GLY A 434 0.08 14.34 8.13
CA GLY A 434 0.00 15.19 6.95
C GLY A 434 -1.27 16.04 6.86
N SER A 435 -2.42 15.58 7.37
CA SER A 435 -3.67 16.34 7.33
C SER A 435 -3.56 17.55 8.25
N GLY A 436 -3.08 17.31 9.47
CA GLY A 436 -2.75 18.37 10.43
C GLY A 436 -1.68 19.32 9.89
N LEU A 437 -0.73 18.84 9.09
CA LEU A 437 0.30 19.67 8.47
C LEU A 437 -0.28 20.58 7.37
N ILE A 438 -1.15 20.06 6.51
CA ILE A 438 -1.86 20.86 5.49
C ILE A 438 -2.71 21.94 6.17
N ASP A 439 -3.50 21.54 7.17
CA ASP A 439 -4.35 22.42 7.97
C ASP A 439 -3.52 23.51 8.67
N ALA A 440 -2.41 23.13 9.32
CA ALA A 440 -1.54 24.08 9.99
C ALA A 440 -0.96 25.10 9.02
N ILE A 441 -0.52 24.68 7.83
CA ILE A 441 0.01 25.60 6.82
C ILE A 441 -1.09 26.55 6.32
N ALA A 442 -2.31 26.05 6.08
CA ALA A 442 -3.45 26.88 5.70
C ALA A 442 -3.76 27.94 6.77
N VAL A 443 -3.81 27.54 8.04
CA VAL A 443 -4.02 28.45 9.18
C VAL A 443 -2.87 29.45 9.32
N MET A 444 -1.61 29.02 9.11
CA MET A 444 -0.44 29.89 9.16
C MET A 444 -0.45 30.95 8.06
N ILE A 445 -0.98 30.63 6.88
CA ILE A 445 -1.19 31.60 5.78
C ILE A 445 -2.25 32.63 6.21
N ASP A 446 -3.39 32.16 6.70
CA ASP A 446 -4.52 33.03 7.07
C ASP A 446 -4.20 33.95 8.26
N ALA A 447 -3.46 33.44 9.24
CA ALA A 447 -2.95 34.22 10.37
C ALA A 447 -1.77 35.14 9.99
N GLY A 448 -1.29 35.09 8.73
CA GLY A 448 -0.14 35.85 8.26
C GLY A 448 1.16 35.50 8.98
N VAL A 449 1.26 34.29 9.55
CA VAL A 449 2.48 33.74 10.15
C VAL A 449 3.45 33.31 9.06
N VAL A 450 2.91 32.79 7.95
CA VAL A 450 3.66 32.44 6.74
C VAL A 450 3.12 33.27 5.58
N ASN A 451 4.00 33.78 4.73
CA ASN A 451 3.62 34.43 3.48
C ASN A 451 3.61 33.43 2.31
N GLU A 452 3.19 33.90 1.13
CA GLU A 452 3.07 33.07 -0.08
C GLU A 452 4.38 32.40 -0.51
N SER A 453 5.54 33.01 -0.22
CA SER A 453 6.84 32.40 -0.52
C SER A 453 7.29 31.33 0.47
N GLY A 454 6.51 31.07 1.53
CA GLY A 454 6.85 30.10 2.59
C GLY A 454 7.73 30.68 3.68
N ARG A 455 7.93 32.01 3.72
CA ARG A 455 8.70 32.68 4.78
C ARG A 455 7.84 32.78 6.03
N ILE A 456 8.29 32.12 7.09
CA ILE A 456 7.71 32.18 8.44
C ILE A 456 8.18 33.42 9.22
N LYS A 457 7.29 34.00 10.03
CA LYS A 457 7.61 34.98 11.06
C LYS A 457 8.11 34.25 12.32
N GLY A 458 9.36 34.48 12.70
CA GLY A 458 10.00 33.80 13.83
C GLY A 458 10.70 32.50 13.44
N GLU A 459 11.13 31.72 14.43
CA GLU A 459 11.87 30.47 14.22
C GLU A 459 10.95 29.28 13.91
N HIS A 460 9.79 29.23 14.57
CA HIS A 460 8.82 28.14 14.44
C HIS A 460 7.41 28.59 14.82
N PHE A 461 6.43 27.90 14.25
CA PHE A 461 5.04 27.93 14.67
C PHE A 461 4.80 26.82 15.69
N GLU A 462 4.13 27.11 16.81
CA GLU A 462 3.92 26.16 17.91
C GLU A 462 2.44 25.83 18.11
N LEU A 463 2.16 24.54 18.30
CA LEU A 463 0.89 24.01 18.79
C LEU A 463 1.12 23.44 20.19
N ASP A 464 0.55 24.10 21.20
CA ASP A 464 0.73 23.77 22.61
C ASP A 464 -0.36 22.82 23.11
N GLY A 465 0.00 21.56 23.37
CA GLY A 465 -0.85 20.58 24.03
C GLY A 465 -0.68 20.58 25.55
N ARG A 466 -1.53 19.83 26.25
CA ARG A 466 -1.49 19.73 27.73
C ARG A 466 -0.18 19.16 28.29
N SER A 467 0.49 18.31 27.51
CA SER A 467 1.53 17.38 27.91
C SER A 467 2.72 17.36 26.93
N GLY A 468 2.68 18.20 25.89
CA GLY A 468 3.68 18.24 24.82
C GLY A 468 3.45 19.41 23.88
N LYS A 469 4.38 19.61 22.93
CA LYS A 469 4.33 20.68 21.93
C LYS A 469 4.74 20.15 20.56
N VAL A 470 4.09 20.66 19.52
CA VAL A 470 4.49 20.44 18.13
C VAL A 470 4.97 21.75 17.54
N ARG A 471 6.13 21.72 16.88
CA ARG A 471 6.73 22.85 16.20
C ARG A 471 6.84 22.59 14.71
N ILE A 472 6.45 23.59 13.93
CA ILE A 472 6.63 23.62 12.47
C ILE A 472 7.62 24.72 12.15
N ASN A 473 8.76 24.36 11.56
CA ASN A 473 9.82 25.30 11.23
C ASN A 473 9.91 25.57 9.72
N LYS A 474 10.83 26.46 9.33
CA LYS A 474 11.06 26.82 7.92
C LYS A 474 11.37 25.63 7.01
N ARG A 475 12.12 24.63 7.50
CA ARG A 475 12.44 23.43 6.72
C ARG A 475 11.19 22.60 6.47
N ASP A 476 10.34 22.44 7.48
CA ASP A 476 9.08 21.70 7.35
C ASP A 476 8.16 22.35 6.30
N ILE A 477 8.03 23.68 6.34
CA ILE A 477 7.29 24.45 5.33
C ILE A 477 7.86 24.21 3.93
N ARG A 478 9.19 24.17 3.80
CA ARG A 478 9.84 23.93 2.51
C ARG A 478 9.53 22.54 1.95
N GLU A 479 9.50 21.50 2.77
CA GLU A 479 9.11 20.15 2.33
C GLU A 479 7.66 20.12 1.84
N VAL A 480 6.74 20.81 2.54
CA VAL A 480 5.34 20.95 2.09
C VAL A 480 5.26 21.66 0.72
N GLN A 481 6.02 22.75 0.53
CA GLN A 481 6.07 23.45 -0.75
C GLN A 481 6.54 22.54 -1.89
N LEU A 482 7.57 21.74 -1.66
CA LEU A 482 8.10 20.82 -2.68
C LEU A 482 7.05 19.74 -3.03
N ALA A 483 6.45 19.12 -2.02
CA ALA A 483 5.47 18.06 -2.24
C ALA A 483 4.21 18.57 -2.95
N LYS A 484 3.65 19.70 -2.48
CA LYS A 484 2.44 20.27 -3.08
C LYS A 484 2.68 20.80 -4.48
N ALA A 485 3.86 21.37 -4.75
CA ALA A 485 4.24 21.84 -6.09
C ALA A 485 4.41 20.68 -7.08
N ALA A 486 4.95 19.54 -6.64
CA ALA A 486 5.07 18.35 -7.47
C ALA A 486 3.69 17.87 -7.95
N ILE A 487 2.74 17.73 -7.01
CA ILE A 487 1.36 17.33 -7.31
C ILE A 487 0.72 18.33 -8.27
N ARG A 488 0.73 19.63 -7.92
CA ARG A 488 0.10 20.68 -8.74
C ARG A 488 0.70 20.76 -10.14
N ALA A 489 2.02 20.62 -10.29
CA ALA A 489 2.69 20.63 -11.58
C ALA A 489 2.32 19.43 -12.45
N GLY A 490 2.20 18.23 -11.86
CA GLY A 490 1.68 17.06 -12.58
C GLY A 490 0.28 17.30 -13.11
N VAL A 491 -0.61 17.87 -12.28
CA VAL A 491 -1.99 18.18 -12.67
C VAL A 491 -2.01 19.20 -13.80
N SER A 492 -1.23 20.27 -13.71
CA SER A 492 -1.13 21.28 -14.77
C SER A 492 -0.66 20.67 -16.10
N VAL A 493 0.33 19.78 -16.07
CA VAL A 493 0.79 19.09 -17.29
C VAL A 493 -0.31 18.21 -17.91
N LEU A 494 -1.12 17.53 -17.09
CA LEU A 494 -2.25 16.75 -17.61
C LEU A 494 -3.33 17.66 -18.22
N MET A 495 -3.63 18.78 -17.56
CA MET A 495 -4.58 19.78 -18.06
C MET A 495 -4.12 20.38 -19.40
N ASP A 496 -2.85 20.76 -19.51
CA ASP A 496 -2.24 21.24 -20.76
C ASP A 496 -2.33 20.19 -21.87
N ARG A 497 -2.10 18.92 -21.52
CA ARG A 497 -2.17 17.81 -22.48
C ARG A 497 -3.58 17.53 -22.97
N ALA A 498 -4.57 17.75 -22.12
CA ALA A 498 -6.00 17.66 -22.40
C ALA A 498 -6.55 18.92 -23.08
N GLY A 499 -5.86 20.06 -22.98
CA GLY A 499 -6.29 21.35 -23.51
C GLY A 499 -7.43 21.98 -22.72
N ILE A 500 -7.40 21.85 -21.39
CA ILE A 500 -8.42 22.38 -20.48
C ILE A 500 -7.81 23.30 -19.40
N ASP A 501 -8.62 24.21 -18.87
CA ASP A 501 -8.26 25.09 -17.76
C ASP A 501 -8.88 24.62 -16.43
N THR A 502 -8.49 25.24 -15.31
CA THR A 502 -8.97 24.87 -13.96
C THR A 502 -10.50 24.94 -13.85
N ARG A 503 -11.10 25.93 -14.52
CA ARG A 503 -12.56 26.14 -14.55
C ARG A 503 -13.33 25.00 -15.21
N ASP A 504 -12.67 24.26 -16.09
CA ASP A 504 -13.26 23.18 -16.87
C ASP A 504 -13.26 21.86 -16.10
N ILE A 505 -12.59 21.79 -14.94
CA ILE A 505 -12.61 20.61 -14.07
C ILE A 505 -13.96 20.51 -13.38
N ASP A 506 -14.70 19.46 -13.69
CA ASP A 506 -16.03 19.20 -13.13
C ASP A 506 -15.95 18.50 -11.77
N ARG A 507 -14.95 17.64 -11.58
CA ARG A 507 -14.75 16.90 -10.33
C ARG A 507 -13.30 16.55 -10.06
N ILE A 508 -12.91 16.60 -8.78
CA ILE A 508 -11.64 16.12 -8.25
C ILE A 508 -11.92 15.01 -7.24
N LEU A 509 -11.31 13.84 -7.45
CA LEU A 509 -11.39 12.67 -6.60
C LEU A 509 -10.06 12.52 -5.87
N LEU A 510 -10.06 12.58 -4.53
CA LEU A 510 -8.87 12.41 -3.71
C LEU A 510 -8.80 10.97 -3.20
N ALA A 511 -7.82 10.23 -3.70
CA ALA A 511 -7.55 8.85 -3.31
C ALA A 511 -6.36 8.74 -2.36
N GLY A 512 -6.18 7.52 -1.85
CA GLY A 512 -5.10 7.16 -0.93
C GLY A 512 -5.56 7.18 0.52
N ALA A 513 -4.87 6.42 1.36
CA ALA A 513 -5.15 6.38 2.81
C ALA A 513 -5.06 7.78 3.44
N PHE A 514 -4.18 8.62 2.91
CA PHE A 514 -4.01 10.01 3.30
C PHE A 514 -5.13 10.92 2.79
N GLY A 515 -5.53 10.77 1.52
CA GLY A 515 -6.53 11.61 0.84
C GLY A 515 -7.88 11.71 1.57
N ASN A 516 -8.25 10.69 2.33
CA ASN A 516 -9.50 10.67 3.10
C ASN A 516 -9.58 11.66 4.26
N TYR A 517 -8.43 12.06 4.80
CA TYR A 517 -8.34 12.91 5.98
C TYR A 517 -7.94 14.34 5.65
N ILE A 518 -7.65 14.62 4.37
CA ILE A 518 -7.32 15.95 3.89
C ILE A 518 -8.60 16.79 3.88
N ASP A 519 -8.55 17.97 4.51
CA ASP A 519 -9.56 18.99 4.30
C ASP A 519 -9.44 19.56 2.86
N PRO A 520 -10.46 19.38 2.01
CA PRO A 520 -10.39 19.84 0.62
C PRO A 520 -10.23 21.35 0.50
N GLU A 521 -10.80 22.14 1.42
CA GLU A 521 -10.66 23.59 1.41
C GLU A 521 -9.21 23.99 1.70
N ASN A 522 -8.57 23.34 2.67
CA ASN A 522 -7.17 23.61 2.99
C ASN A 522 -6.22 23.15 1.86
N ALA A 523 -6.50 22.01 1.22
CA ALA A 523 -5.75 21.55 0.04
C ALA A 523 -5.80 22.55 -1.13
N LEU A 524 -6.98 23.12 -1.40
CA LEU A 524 -7.18 24.20 -2.36
C LEU A 524 -6.46 25.49 -1.89
N ARG A 525 -6.55 25.81 -0.60
CA ARG A 525 -5.98 27.02 0.01
C ARG A 525 -4.47 27.08 -0.14
N ILE A 526 -3.77 25.97 0.09
CA ILE A 526 -2.31 25.89 -0.05
C ILE A 526 -1.83 25.78 -1.51
N GLY A 527 -2.76 25.77 -2.48
CA GLY A 527 -2.48 25.60 -3.90
C GLY A 527 -1.88 24.24 -4.24
N MET A 528 -2.33 23.17 -3.56
CA MET A 528 -1.97 21.79 -3.90
C MET A 528 -2.86 21.28 -5.04
N LEU A 529 -4.15 21.66 -5.01
CA LEU A 529 -5.14 21.29 -6.02
C LEU A 529 -5.51 22.49 -6.90
N PRO A 530 -5.98 22.26 -8.15
CA PRO A 530 -6.57 23.29 -8.99
C PRO A 530 -7.67 24.05 -8.27
N LYS A 531 -7.70 25.38 -8.40
CA LYS A 531 -8.72 26.23 -7.79
C LYS A 531 -10.11 25.98 -8.39
N VAL A 532 -10.88 25.12 -7.74
CA VAL A 532 -12.27 24.78 -8.05
C VAL A 532 -13.15 25.03 -6.81
N PRO A 533 -14.48 25.15 -6.98
CA PRO A 533 -15.39 25.11 -5.83
C PRO A 533 -15.20 23.83 -5.02
N VAL A 534 -15.19 23.95 -3.69
CA VAL A 534 -14.85 22.85 -2.76
C VAL A 534 -15.79 21.64 -2.92
N GLU A 535 -17.04 21.88 -3.28
CA GLU A 535 -18.05 20.85 -3.55
C GLU A 535 -17.72 19.95 -4.74
N ARG A 536 -16.77 20.34 -5.60
CA ARG A 536 -16.26 19.50 -6.69
C ARG A 536 -15.18 18.54 -6.22
N VAL A 537 -14.69 18.65 -4.99
CA VAL A 537 -13.63 17.81 -4.44
C VAL A 537 -14.25 16.77 -3.51
N SER A 538 -13.97 15.49 -3.76
CA SER A 538 -14.52 14.38 -2.96
C SER A 538 -13.43 13.37 -2.61
N PRO A 539 -13.27 12.97 -1.34
CA PRO A 539 -12.44 11.84 -0.98
C PRO A 539 -13.09 10.52 -1.43
N VAL A 540 -12.28 9.55 -1.90
CA VAL A 540 -12.78 8.28 -2.45
C VAL A 540 -12.23 7.02 -1.76
N GLY A 541 -11.54 7.17 -0.63
CA GLY A 541 -11.05 6.00 0.11
C GLY A 541 -9.69 5.50 -0.38
N ASN A 542 -9.34 4.30 0.09
CA ASN A 542 -8.36 3.46 -0.59
C ASN A 542 -8.98 2.91 -1.89
N ALA A 543 -8.95 3.71 -2.95
CA ALA A 543 -9.49 3.33 -4.24
C ALA A 543 -8.77 2.11 -4.84
N ALA A 544 -7.44 2.02 -4.70
CA ALA A 544 -6.68 0.84 -5.15
C ALA A 544 -7.19 -0.45 -4.50
N GLY A 545 -7.28 -0.47 -3.16
CA GLY A 545 -7.82 -1.62 -2.41
C GLY A 545 -9.26 -1.98 -2.80
N LEU A 546 -10.13 -0.99 -3.00
CA LEU A 546 -11.49 -1.23 -3.47
C LEU A 546 -11.52 -1.78 -4.89
N GLY A 547 -10.73 -1.26 -5.82
CA GLY A 547 -10.63 -1.79 -7.18
C GLY A 547 -10.10 -3.22 -7.22
N ALA A 548 -9.20 -3.59 -6.31
CA ALA A 548 -8.78 -4.98 -6.13
C ALA A 548 -9.94 -5.88 -5.64
N VAL A 549 -10.80 -5.39 -4.73
CA VAL A 549 -12.02 -6.10 -4.32
C VAL A 549 -12.99 -6.26 -5.50
N LEU A 550 -13.20 -5.19 -6.29
CA LEU A 550 -14.04 -5.25 -7.48
C LEU A 550 -13.55 -6.32 -8.46
N ALA A 551 -12.24 -6.41 -8.70
CA ALA A 551 -11.65 -7.42 -9.57
C ALA A 551 -11.81 -8.86 -9.05
N VAL A 552 -11.95 -9.06 -7.74
CA VAL A 552 -12.28 -10.37 -7.15
C VAL A 552 -13.77 -10.71 -7.34
N LEU A 553 -14.65 -9.71 -7.20
CA LEU A 553 -16.11 -9.90 -7.24
C LEU A 553 -16.70 -9.92 -8.65
N ASP A 554 -16.00 -9.36 -9.64
CA ASP A 554 -16.50 -9.25 -11.02
C ASP A 554 -15.36 -9.47 -12.03
N SER A 555 -15.47 -10.56 -12.80
CA SER A 555 -14.57 -10.91 -13.90
C SER A 555 -14.53 -9.85 -15.01
N GLY A 556 -15.64 -9.14 -15.25
CA GLY A 556 -15.73 -8.04 -16.21
C GLY A 556 -14.90 -6.82 -15.80
N ILE A 557 -14.61 -6.64 -14.51
CA ILE A 557 -13.68 -5.62 -14.03
C ILE A 557 -12.24 -5.96 -14.44
N ARG A 558 -11.86 -7.25 -14.48
CA ARG A 558 -10.53 -7.66 -14.99
C ARG A 558 -10.39 -7.35 -16.47
N GLU A 559 -11.42 -7.68 -17.27
CA GLU A 559 -11.43 -7.37 -18.70
C GLU A 559 -11.35 -5.86 -18.96
N ARG A 560 -12.09 -5.07 -18.19
CA ARG A 560 -12.00 -3.60 -18.24
C ARG A 560 -10.62 -3.08 -17.84
N ALA A 561 -9.99 -3.66 -16.82
CA ALA A 561 -8.65 -3.27 -16.42
C ALA A 561 -7.64 -3.49 -17.56
N GLU A 562 -7.71 -4.62 -18.27
CA GLU A 562 -6.86 -4.87 -19.45
C GLU A 562 -7.11 -3.84 -20.55
N SER A 563 -8.37 -3.58 -20.93
CA SER A 563 -8.71 -2.58 -21.95
C SER A 563 -8.21 -1.19 -21.56
N LEU A 564 -8.51 -0.77 -20.32
CA LEU A 564 -8.15 0.53 -19.79
C LEU A 564 -6.63 0.74 -19.81
N SER A 565 -5.84 -0.27 -19.41
CA SER A 565 -4.38 -0.18 -19.41
C SER A 565 -3.78 0.13 -20.79
N SER A 566 -4.48 -0.27 -21.86
CA SER A 566 -4.08 0.00 -23.25
C SER A 566 -4.59 1.32 -23.81
N GLU A 567 -5.68 1.86 -23.26
CA GLU A 567 -6.32 3.09 -23.72
C GLU A 567 -5.76 4.35 -23.04
N VAL A 568 -5.24 4.21 -21.81
CA VAL A 568 -4.71 5.34 -21.04
C VAL A 568 -3.41 5.87 -21.63
N HIS A 569 -3.31 7.19 -21.76
CA HIS A 569 -2.11 7.88 -22.22
C HIS A 569 -1.21 8.28 -21.04
N TYR A 570 -0.12 7.55 -20.84
CA TYR A 570 0.93 7.95 -19.90
C TYR A 570 1.69 9.18 -20.41
N VAL A 571 1.85 10.17 -19.54
CA VAL A 571 2.64 11.39 -19.78
C VAL A 571 3.89 11.34 -18.91
N GLU A 572 5.03 11.09 -19.55
CA GLU A 572 6.34 11.14 -18.89
C GLU A 572 6.71 12.59 -18.54
N LEU A 573 7.02 12.85 -17.27
CA LEU A 573 7.35 14.19 -16.77
C LEU A 573 8.86 14.46 -16.74
N SER A 574 9.68 13.43 -16.53
CA SER A 574 11.13 13.57 -16.35
C SER A 574 11.86 14.08 -17.61
N GLY A 575 11.33 13.77 -18.80
CA GLY A 575 11.87 14.21 -20.09
C GLY A 575 11.35 15.57 -20.58
N ARG A 576 10.45 16.20 -19.84
CA ARG A 576 9.80 17.45 -20.25
C ARG A 576 10.63 18.68 -19.88
N LYS A 577 10.83 19.56 -20.86
CA LYS A 577 11.62 20.80 -20.66
C LYS A 577 10.90 21.82 -19.78
N ASP A 578 9.57 21.87 -19.86
CA ASP A 578 8.69 22.80 -19.16
C ASP A 578 8.34 22.36 -17.74
N PHE A 579 8.50 21.07 -17.39
CA PHE A 579 8.08 20.56 -16.07
C PHE A 579 8.76 21.28 -14.90
N ASN A 580 10.06 21.58 -15.01
CA ASN A 580 10.78 22.29 -13.95
C ASN A 580 10.28 23.74 -13.78
N GLU A 581 9.90 24.40 -14.88
CA GLU A 581 9.35 25.76 -14.84
C GLU A 581 7.99 25.74 -14.14
N ILE A 582 7.09 24.83 -14.58
CA ILE A 582 5.77 24.62 -13.97
C ILE A 582 5.91 24.27 -12.48
N PHE A 583 6.86 23.39 -12.12
CA PHE A 583 7.13 23.04 -10.72
C PHE A 583 7.53 24.25 -9.89
N VAL A 584 8.44 25.09 -10.39
CA VAL A 584 8.91 26.29 -9.68
C VAL A 584 7.80 27.31 -9.51
N GLU A 585 6.97 27.52 -10.54
CA GLU A 585 5.80 28.40 -10.49
C GLU A 585 4.82 27.97 -9.40
N ASN A 586 4.70 26.67 -9.15
CA ASN A 586 3.77 26.11 -8.17
C ASN A 586 4.35 25.97 -6.75
N LEU A 587 5.57 26.48 -6.47
CA LEU A 587 6.15 26.47 -5.11
C LEU A 587 5.49 27.45 -4.13
N ALA A 588 4.89 28.54 -4.63
CA ALA A 588 4.22 29.52 -3.78
C ALA A 588 3.01 28.89 -3.08
N LEU A 589 2.85 29.07 -1.77
CA LEU A 589 1.78 28.47 -0.97
C LEU A 589 0.37 29.00 -1.29
N ARG A 590 0.25 30.01 -2.14
CA ARG A 590 -1.02 30.55 -2.62
C ARG A 590 -0.83 31.01 -4.05
N GLU A 591 -1.81 30.71 -4.91
CA GLU A 591 -1.91 31.35 -6.22
C GLU A 591 -2.39 32.80 -6.00
N GLY A 592 -1.69 33.77 -6.61
CA GLY A 592 -1.99 35.20 -6.50
C GLY A 592 -3.32 35.62 -7.10
#